data_AF-A0A1H1J1U8-F1
#
_entry.id   AF-A0A1H1J1U8-F1
#
_cell.length_a   1.000
_cell.length_b   1.000
_cell.length_c   1.000
_cell.angle_alpha   90.00
_cell.angle_beta   90.00
_cell.angle_gamma   90.00
#
_symmetry.space_group_name_H-M   'P 1'
#
loop_
_entity.id
_entity.type
_entity.pdbx_description
1 polymer ?
#
loop_
_entity_poly.entity_id
_entity_poly.type
_entity_poly.pdbx_seq_one_letter_code
_entity_poly.pdbx_strand_id
1 'polypeptide(L)' 'MSDTDDNEAVPDELPDDPDELYSIATDDSEFPYRREAAIKELATYDDTADLLTELADGEALTVIEQTLATSKLDEQES' A
#
# COMPACT_ATOMS: atom_id res chain seq x y z
N MET A 1 -8.42 -37.48 0.32
CA MET A 1 -9.02 -36.50 1.24
C MET A 1 -8.58 -35.16 0.70
N SER A 2 -9.52 -34.29 0.35
CA SER A 2 -9.20 -32.95 -0.13
C SER A 2 -8.83 -32.12 1.09
N ASP A 3 -7.53 -31.86 1.25
CA ASP A 3 -7.08 -30.73 2.04
C ASP A 3 -7.40 -29.50 1.18
N THR A 4 -8.62 -28.99 1.33
CA THR A 4 -9.00 -27.69 0.78
C THR A 4 -8.10 -26.68 1.46
N ASP A 5 -7.11 -26.17 0.72
CA ASP A 5 -6.41 -24.93 0.98
C ASP A 5 -7.43 -23.89 1.46
N ASP A 6 -7.48 -23.67 2.77
CA ASP A 6 -8.06 -22.49 3.40
C ASP A 6 -7.05 -21.34 3.19
N ASN A 7 -6.74 -21.12 1.91
CA ASN A 7 -6.00 -19.96 1.44
C ASN A 7 -7.11 -18.99 1.10
N GLU A 8 -7.65 -18.36 2.13
CA GLU A 8 -8.60 -17.26 2.01
C GLU A 8 -7.95 -16.27 1.05
N ALA A 9 -8.39 -16.33 -0.21
CA ALA A 9 -7.64 -15.83 -1.34
C ALA A 9 -7.65 -14.31 -1.25
N VAL A 10 -6.63 -13.78 -0.59
CA VAL A 10 -6.24 -12.38 -0.67
C VAL A 10 -6.19 -12.08 -2.17
N PRO A 11 -7.10 -11.23 -2.70
CA PRO A 11 -7.20 -11.06 -4.13
C PRO A 11 -5.85 -10.61 -4.65
N ASP A 12 -5.28 -11.35 -5.60
CA ASP A 12 -3.92 -11.12 -6.13
C ASP A 12 -3.80 -9.70 -6.73
N GLU A 13 -4.94 -9.15 -7.15
CA GLU A 13 -5.05 -7.83 -7.73
C GLU A 13 -5.32 -6.75 -6.67
N LEU A 14 -4.61 -5.63 -6.80
CA LEU A 14 -4.88 -4.42 -6.02
C LEU A 14 -6.10 -3.69 -6.59
N PRO A 15 -6.88 -3.00 -5.74
CA PRO A 15 -7.94 -2.14 -6.23
C PRO A 15 -7.38 -0.94 -7.02
N ASP A 16 -8.14 -0.44 -7.98
CA ASP A 16 -7.83 0.79 -8.74
C ASP A 16 -8.28 2.06 -8.01
N ASP A 17 -8.89 1.92 -6.82
CA ASP A 17 -9.38 3.05 -6.04
C ASP A 17 -8.30 3.54 -5.04
N PRO A 18 -7.88 4.81 -5.08
CA PRO A 18 -6.86 5.33 -4.18
C PRO A 18 -7.20 5.23 -2.70
N ASP A 19 -8.46 5.39 -2.31
CA ASP A 19 -8.86 5.29 -0.90
C ASP A 19 -8.75 3.83 -0.42
N GLU A 20 -9.13 2.87 -1.27
CA GLU A 20 -8.94 1.44 -0.99
C GLU A 20 -7.45 1.06 -0.93
N LEU A 21 -6.61 1.59 -1.83
CA LEU A 21 -5.16 1.39 -1.79
C LEU A 21 -4.54 1.95 -0.50
N TYR A 22 -4.96 3.14 -0.06
CA TYR A 22 -4.51 3.72 1.20
C TYR A 22 -4.95 2.88 2.40
N SER A 23 -6.18 2.37 2.39
CA SER A 23 -6.65 1.44 3.41
C SER A 23 -5.79 0.17 3.46
N ILE A 24 -5.37 -0.37 2.32
CA ILE A 24 -4.46 -1.53 2.27
C ILE A 24 -3.06 -1.17 2.78
N ALA A 25 -2.54 0.00 2.42
CA ALA A 25 -1.22 0.45 2.84
C ALA A 25 -1.12 0.68 4.37
N THR A 26 -2.22 1.09 5.00
CA THR A 26 -2.30 1.34 6.45
C THR A 26 -2.82 0.17 7.28
N ASP A 27 -3.29 -0.89 6.63
CA ASP A 27 -3.78 -2.08 7.31
C ASP A 27 -2.62 -2.89 7.92
N ASP A 28 -2.80 -3.36 9.15
CA ASP A 28 -1.81 -4.18 9.87
C ASP A 28 -1.97 -5.67 9.53
N SER A 29 -2.27 -5.98 8.26
CA SER A 29 -2.35 -7.36 7.78
C SER A 29 -0.98 -8.01 7.65
N GLU A 30 -0.96 -9.34 7.75
CA GLU A 30 0.25 -10.17 7.66
C GLU A 30 0.90 -10.19 6.24
N PHE A 31 0.47 -9.32 5.33
CA PHE A 31 0.91 -9.27 3.92
C PHE A 31 1.72 -8.01 3.60
N PRO A 32 2.97 -7.89 4.06
CA PRO A 32 3.80 -6.68 3.84
C PRO A 32 4.00 -6.36 2.36
N TYR A 33 4.07 -7.38 1.50
CA TYR A 33 4.18 -7.20 0.06
C TYR A 33 2.95 -6.52 -0.57
N ARG A 34 1.77 -6.73 0.00
CA ARG A 34 0.53 -6.11 -0.49
C ARG A 34 0.52 -4.62 -0.15
N ARG A 35 0.99 -4.25 1.05
CA ARG A 35 1.13 -2.84 1.46
C ARG A 35 2.15 -2.12 0.59
N GLU A 36 3.32 -2.71 0.39
CA GLU A 36 4.36 -2.15 -0.48
C GLU A 36 3.84 -1.89 -1.90
N ALA A 37 3.08 -2.86 -2.45
CA ALA A 37 2.48 -2.73 -3.76
C ALA A 37 1.41 -1.62 -3.78
N ALA A 38 0.58 -1.50 -2.74
CA ALA A 38 -0.43 -0.44 -2.65
C ALA A 38 0.20 0.96 -2.59
N ILE A 39 1.30 1.14 -1.85
CA ILE A 39 2.05 2.42 -1.81
C ILE A 39 2.61 2.78 -3.19
N LYS A 40 3.15 1.79 -3.91
CA LYS A 40 3.64 2.00 -5.28
C LYS A 40 2.53 2.34 -6.25
N GLU A 41 1.38 1.67 -6.11
CA GLU A 41 0.23 1.92 -6.96
C GLU A 41 -0.36 3.31 -6.68
N LEU A 42 -0.48 3.74 -5.41
CA LEU A 42 -0.86 5.11 -5.07
C LEU A 42 0.01 6.14 -5.80
N ALA A 43 1.32 5.88 -5.90
CA ALA A 43 2.25 6.77 -6.58
C ALA A 43 2.02 6.94 -8.09
N THR A 44 1.19 6.08 -8.71
CA THR A 44 0.84 6.20 -10.14
C THR A 44 -0.26 7.24 -10.38
N TYR A 45 -0.96 7.66 -9.33
CA TYR A 45 -2.05 8.65 -9.38
C TYR A 45 -1.53 10.05 -9.04
N ASP A 46 -1.84 11.04 -9.88
CA ASP A 46 -1.34 12.42 -9.71
C ASP A 46 -1.98 13.17 -8.51
N ASP A 47 -3.08 12.67 -7.96
CA ASP A 47 -3.88 13.30 -6.90
C ASP A 47 -3.76 12.62 -5.52
N THR A 48 -2.77 11.75 -5.34
CA THR A 48 -2.55 10.97 -4.10
C THR A 48 -1.39 11.48 -3.26
N ALA A 49 -0.80 12.63 -3.59
CA ALA A 49 0.30 13.23 -2.82
C ALA A 49 -0.03 13.43 -1.33
N ASP A 50 -1.27 13.83 -1.02
CA ASP A 50 -1.75 13.95 0.36
C ASP A 50 -1.75 12.58 1.08
N LEU A 51 -2.21 11.53 0.40
CA LEU A 51 -2.22 10.16 0.94
C LEU A 51 -0.81 9.61 1.15
N LEU A 52 0.11 9.86 0.20
CA LEU A 52 1.53 9.47 0.32
C LEU A 52 2.23 10.23 1.46
N THR A 53 1.88 11.49 1.69
CA THR A 53 2.37 12.28 2.83
C THR A 53 1.92 11.65 4.14
N GLU A 54 0.63 11.29 4.25
CA GLU A 54 0.10 10.62 5.43
C GLU A 54 0.78 9.26 5.69
N LEU A 55 1.07 8.49 4.64
CA LEU A 55 1.82 7.23 4.74
C LEU A 55 3.27 7.46 5.18
N ALA A 56 3.94 8.49 4.67
CA ALA A 56 5.30 8.83 5.06
C ALA A 56 5.40 9.19 6.56
N ASP A 57 4.39 9.88 7.09
CA ASP A 57 4.31 10.29 8.51
C ASP A 57 3.65 9.23 9.41
N GLY A 58 3.04 8.20 8.83
CA GLY A 58 2.17 7.24 9.52
C GLY A 58 2.92 6.23 10.40
N GLU A 59 2.62 6.19 11.69
CA GLU A 59 3.21 5.25 12.66
C GLU A 59 2.77 3.78 12.44
N ALA A 60 1.72 3.54 11.65
CA ALA A 60 1.23 2.21 11.29
C ALA A 60 2.18 1.46 10.33
N LEU A 61 3.05 2.20 9.63
CA LEU A 61 3.97 1.66 8.64
C LEU A 61 5.33 1.34 9.25
N THR A 62 6.00 0.35 8.67
CA THR A 62 7.41 0.13 8.98
C THR A 62 8.26 1.27 8.40
N VAL A 63 9.45 1.48 8.96
CA VAL A 63 10.42 2.48 8.45
C VAL A 63 10.69 2.30 6.95
N ILE A 64 10.67 1.06 6.45
CA ILE A 64 10.90 0.76 5.03
C ILE A 64 9.76 1.30 4.18
N GLU A 65 8.52 1.12 4.62
CA GLU A 65 7.34 1.58 3.88
C GLU A 65 7.14 3.09 3.98
N GLN A 66 7.45 3.69 5.13
CA GLN A 66 7.53 5.16 5.25
C GLN A 66 8.54 5.73 4.27
N THR A 67 9.75 5.14 4.21
CA THR A 67 10.79 5.57 3.26
C THR A 67 10.34 5.40 1.82
N LEU A 68 9.61 4.33 1.50
CA LEU A 68 9.05 4.11 0.17
C LEU A 68 8.00 5.19 -0.16
N ALA A 69 7.07 5.48 0.75
CA ALA A 69 6.06 6.51 0.57
C ALA A 69 6.70 7.90 0.35
N THR A 70 7.72 8.26 1.14
CA THR A 70 8.50 9.49 0.93
C THR A 70 9.18 9.51 -0.44
N SER A 71 9.86 8.42 -0.82
CA SER A 71 10.52 8.34 -2.12
C SER A 71 9.54 8.47 -3.28
N LYS A 72 8.31 7.96 -3.13
CA LYS A 72 7.26 8.06 -4.14
C LYS A 72 6.64 9.44 -4.21
N LEU A 73 6.45 10.10 -3.08
CA LEU A 73 6.04 11.50 -3.02
C LEU A 73 7.06 12.40 -3.74
N ASP A 74 8.35 12.25 -3.46
CA ASP A 74 9.43 13.00 -4.11
C ASP A 74 9.45 12.79 -5.64
N GLU A 75 9.13 11.58 -6.11
CA GLU A 75 9.03 11.25 -7.54
C GLU A 75 7.85 11.98 -8.22
N GLN A 76 6.74 12.21 -7.52
CA GLN A 76 5.58 12.94 -8.06
C GLN A 76 5.80 14.46 -8.11
N GLU A 77 6.56 15.01 -7.16
CA GLU A 77 6.83 16.45 -7.09
C GLU A 77 7.96 16.93 -8.03
N SER A 78 8.65 16.00 -8.71
CA SER A 78 9.81 16.27 -9.59
C SER A 78 9.44 16.51 -11.06
#